data_AF-A0A518FV19-F1
#
_entry.id   AF-A0A518FV19-F1
#
_cell.length_a   1.000
_cell.length_b   1.000
_cell.length_c   1.000
_cell.angle_alpha   90.00
_cell.angle_beta   90.00
_cell.angle_gamma   90.00
#
_symmetry.space_group_name_H-M   'P 1'
#
loop_
_entity.id
_entity.type
_entity.pdbx_description
1 polymer ?
#
loop_
_entity_poly.entity_id
_entity_poly.type
_entity_poly.pdbx_seq_one_letter_code
_entity_poly.pdbx_strand_id
1 'polypeptide(L)'
;MNEVANDATEIREPDVPLRKRYVILLFLMAALFVGVPVVLVVALFLLPATESSSEPQFYEVADPGQDFTLYTGFAWPESARVVTAGEVRLEFLGDGEYYLVFDTDADTLARWLQQLVPWNQSTWQEGPVSEEIPRYFGFGVTGMSAPSAGVVTEEAIGEEQIQQALSSPETRYVARQRGQDSWNNGEILLLDPRHNRVWYSRWDL
;
A
#
# COMPACT_ATOMS: atom_id res chain seq x y z
N MET A 1 -17.60 21.20 87.97
CA MET A 1 -17.34 22.05 86.80
C MET A 1 -16.24 21.38 86.01
N ASN A 2 -16.53 21.04 84.75
CA ASN A 2 -15.59 20.46 83.81
C ASN A 2 -14.53 21.49 83.44
N GLU A 3 -13.27 21.09 83.35
CA GLU A 3 -12.31 21.77 82.49
C GLU A 3 -11.75 20.76 81.49
N VAL A 4 -12.09 21.03 80.24
CA VAL A 4 -11.76 20.28 79.04
C VAL A 4 -10.37 20.70 78.57
N ALA A 5 -9.60 19.74 78.09
CA ALA A 5 -8.27 19.89 77.52
C ALA A 5 -8.18 20.99 76.45
N ASN A 6 -7.01 21.62 76.34
CA ASN A 6 -6.55 22.16 75.06
C ASN A 6 -5.02 22.01 74.98
N ASP A 7 -4.59 20.77 74.69
CA ASP A 7 -3.23 20.49 74.27
C ASP A 7 -3.12 20.90 72.79
N ALA A 8 -2.84 22.18 72.57
CA ALA A 8 -2.49 22.68 71.25
C ALA A 8 -1.03 22.28 70.98
N THR A 9 -0.83 21.08 70.44
CA THR A 9 0.45 20.66 69.85
C THR A 9 0.78 21.59 68.69
N GLU A 10 1.63 22.58 68.97
CA GLU A 10 2.31 23.41 67.98
C GLU A 10 3.19 22.49 67.13
N ILE A 11 2.75 22.20 65.90
CA ILE A 11 3.51 21.43 64.92
C ILE A 11 4.70 22.29 64.49
N ARG A 12 5.84 22.14 65.17
CA ARG A 12 7.11 22.71 64.73
C ARG A 12 7.53 22.04 63.43
N GLU A 13 7.45 22.79 62.33
CA GLU A 13 8.10 22.39 61.09
C GLU A 13 9.60 22.19 61.35
N PRO A 14 10.21 21.09 60.85
CA PRO A 14 11.62 20.84 61.07
C PRO A 14 12.47 21.92 60.38
N ASP A 15 13.26 22.63 61.17
CA ASP A 15 14.19 23.66 60.72
C ASP A 15 15.39 23.01 60.01
N VAL A 16 15.16 22.58 58.78
CA VAL A 16 16.21 22.05 57.90
C VAL A 16 17.02 23.25 57.39
N PRO A 17 18.32 23.36 57.72
CA PRO A 17 19.13 24.53 57.35
C PRO A 17 19.14 24.72 55.83
N LEU A 18 19.00 25.96 55.35
CA LEU A 18 18.81 26.32 53.93
C LEU A 18 19.73 25.56 52.96
N ARG A 19 21.01 25.35 53.32
CA ARG A 19 21.96 24.57 52.51
C ARG A 19 21.48 23.13 52.24
N LYS A 20 20.88 22.44 53.21
CA LYS A 20 20.35 21.09 53.03
C LYS A 20 19.12 21.09 52.10
N ARG A 21 18.28 22.12 52.16
CA ARG A 21 17.13 22.29 51.24
C ARG A 21 17.59 22.45 49.78
N TYR A 22 18.62 23.26 49.54
CA TYR A 22 19.20 23.42 48.19
C TYR A 22 19.86 22.14 47.69
N VAL A 23 20.57 21.40 48.54
CA VAL A 23 21.17 20.11 48.15
C VAL A 23 20.09 19.09 47.77
N ILE A 24 19.02 18.97 48.56
CA ILE A 24 17.88 18.09 48.25
C ILE A 24 17.21 18.50 46.94
N LEU A 25 16.99 19.80 46.73
CA LEU A 25 16.41 20.32 45.49
C LEU A 25 17.31 20.02 44.29
N LEU A 26 18.63 20.17 44.43
CA LEU A 26 19.60 19.92 43.36
C LEU A 26 19.67 18.42 43.00
N PHE A 27 19.56 17.53 44.00
CA PHE A 27 19.43 16.09 43.79
C PHE A 27 18.11 15.71 43.10
N LEU A 28 16.99 16.31 43.51
CA LEU A 28 15.69 16.11 42.85
C LEU A 28 15.72 16.61 41.41
N MET A 29 16.29 17.77 41.15
CA MET A 29 16.46 18.33 39.80
C MET A 29 17.38 17.44 38.96
N ALA A 30 18.49 16.93 39.49
CA ALA A 30 19.35 16.01 38.76
C ALA A 30 18.63 14.69 38.41
N ALA A 31 17.85 14.14 39.34
CA ALA A 31 17.05 12.95 39.09
C ALA A 31 15.98 13.19 38.00
N LEU A 32 15.31 14.34 38.03
CA LEU A 32 14.23 14.68 37.09
C LEU A 32 14.76 15.06 35.70
N PHE A 33 15.85 15.82 35.61
CA PHE A 33 16.36 16.38 34.35
C PHE A 33 17.45 15.51 33.71
N VAL A 34 18.04 14.55 34.43
CA VAL A 34 19.03 13.62 33.87
C VAL A 34 18.53 12.19 33.95
N GLY A 35 17.99 11.76 35.09
CA GLY A 35 17.51 10.39 35.28
C GLY A 35 16.31 10.05 34.38
N VAL A 36 15.27 10.88 34.38
CA VAL A 36 14.04 10.62 33.61
C VAL A 36 14.29 10.61 32.08
N PRO A 37 15.04 11.57 31.50
CA PRO A 37 15.32 11.54 30.06
C PRO A 37 16.18 10.35 29.65
N VAL A 38 17.16 9.96 30.47
CA VAL A 38 18.00 8.78 30.18
C VAL A 38 17.18 7.50 30.23
N VAL A 39 16.29 7.35 31.22
CA VAL A 39 15.39 6.19 31.30
C VAL A 39 14.41 6.17 30.13
N LEU A 40 13.88 7.31 29.70
CA LEU A 40 13.02 7.40 28.51
C LEU A 40 13.75 7.04 27.22
N VAL A 41 14.98 7.51 27.04
CA VAL A 41 15.82 7.17 25.88
C VAL A 41 16.16 5.68 25.90
N VAL A 42 16.55 5.12 27.05
CA VAL A 42 16.81 3.68 27.17
C VAL A 42 15.54 2.86 26.96
N ALA A 43 14.38 3.32 27.44
CA ALA A 43 13.10 2.68 27.18
C ALA A 43 12.75 2.67 25.68
N LEU A 44 13.07 3.74 24.92
CA LEU A 44 12.92 3.77 23.47
C LEU A 44 13.80 2.75 22.74
N PHE A 45 14.97 2.39 23.29
CA PHE A 45 15.85 1.34 22.73
C PHE A 45 15.53 -0.06 23.24
N LEU A 46 14.79 -0.21 24.35
CA LEU A 46 14.36 -1.50 24.91
C LEU A 46 12.95 -1.90 24.50
N LEU A 47 12.15 -0.96 24.00
CA LEU A 47 10.93 -1.29 23.28
C LEU A 47 11.36 -2.01 21.99
N PRO A 48 10.91 -3.25 21.74
CA PRO A 48 11.12 -3.86 20.44
C PRO A 48 10.55 -2.89 19.41
N ALA A 49 11.29 -2.65 18.33
CA ALA A 49 10.72 -1.97 17.18
C ALA A 49 9.38 -2.66 16.90
N THR A 50 8.27 -1.95 17.05
CA THR A 50 7.02 -2.40 16.49
C THR A 50 7.29 -2.43 14.99
N GLU A 51 7.72 -3.57 14.48
CA GLU A 51 7.72 -3.91 13.06
C GLU A 51 6.26 -3.87 12.62
N SER A 52 5.76 -2.66 12.41
CA SER A 52 4.54 -2.40 11.68
C SER A 52 4.89 -2.51 10.19
N SER A 53 5.46 -3.64 9.77
CA SER A 53 5.41 -4.06 8.39
C SER A 53 4.36 -5.16 8.31
N SER A 54 3.11 -4.76 8.31
CA SER A 54 2.02 -5.63 7.90
C SER A 54 2.32 -6.08 6.47
N GLU A 55 2.64 -7.36 6.29
CA GLU A 55 2.94 -7.96 4.99
C GLU A 55 1.73 -7.79 4.05
N PRO A 56 1.95 -7.58 2.74
CA PRO A 56 0.85 -7.50 1.78
C PRO A 56 0.02 -8.79 1.81
N GLN A 57 -1.29 -8.64 1.86
CA GLN A 57 -2.22 -9.76 1.83
C GLN A 57 -2.77 -9.96 0.43
N PHE A 58 -2.96 -11.21 0.03
CA PHE A 58 -3.42 -11.56 -1.30
C PHE A 58 -4.76 -12.25 -1.26
N TYR A 59 -5.60 -11.88 -2.22
CA TYR A 59 -6.94 -12.38 -2.37
C TYR A 59 -7.14 -12.92 -3.77
N GLU A 60 -7.87 -14.03 -3.85
CA GLU A 60 -8.32 -14.58 -5.11
C GLU A 60 -9.52 -13.78 -5.63
N VAL A 61 -9.55 -13.54 -6.94
CA VAL A 61 -10.66 -12.87 -7.62
C VAL A 61 -11.70 -13.91 -8.01
N ALA A 62 -12.94 -13.75 -7.54
CA ALA A 62 -14.00 -14.74 -7.73
C ALA A 62 -14.57 -14.76 -9.17
N ASP A 63 -14.71 -13.59 -9.81
CA ASP A 63 -15.21 -13.47 -11.18
C ASP A 63 -14.45 -12.36 -11.96
N PRO A 64 -13.24 -12.66 -12.45
CA PRO A 64 -12.41 -11.66 -13.13
C PRO A 64 -13.06 -11.12 -14.40
N GLY A 65 -13.96 -11.88 -15.03
CA GLY A 65 -14.63 -11.48 -16.25
C GLY A 65 -15.71 -10.43 -16.00
N GLN A 66 -16.53 -10.65 -14.96
CA GLN A 66 -17.51 -9.65 -14.52
C GLN A 66 -16.84 -8.34 -14.12
N ASP A 67 -15.77 -8.40 -13.32
CA ASP A 67 -15.04 -7.22 -12.86
C ASP A 67 -14.40 -6.47 -14.04
N PHE A 68 -13.75 -7.20 -14.96
CA PHE A 68 -13.18 -6.61 -16.16
C PHE A 68 -14.23 -5.84 -16.99
N THR A 69 -15.39 -6.45 -17.24
CA THR A 69 -16.47 -5.80 -17.98
C THR A 69 -17.04 -4.60 -17.23
N LEU A 70 -17.19 -4.69 -15.91
CA LEU A 70 -17.68 -3.60 -15.08
C LEU A 70 -16.75 -2.36 -15.17
N TYR A 71 -15.44 -2.56 -15.10
CA TYR A 71 -14.49 -1.45 -14.99
C TYR A 71 -13.97 -0.92 -16.33
N THR A 72 -13.91 -1.76 -17.36
CA THR A 72 -13.46 -1.34 -18.70
C THR A 72 -14.62 -1.06 -19.65
N GLY A 73 -15.80 -1.63 -19.41
CA GLY A 73 -16.92 -1.61 -20.35
C GLY A 73 -16.74 -2.55 -21.55
N PHE A 74 -15.60 -3.25 -21.66
CA PHE A 74 -15.41 -4.27 -22.69
C PHE A 74 -16.05 -5.59 -22.28
N ALA A 75 -16.80 -6.18 -23.20
CA ALA A 75 -17.41 -7.48 -22.98
C ALA A 75 -16.33 -8.56 -22.80
N TRP A 76 -16.46 -9.36 -21.75
CA TRP A 76 -15.56 -10.49 -21.51
C TRP A 76 -15.55 -11.45 -22.72
N PRO A 77 -14.38 -11.80 -23.28
CA PRO A 77 -14.32 -12.69 -24.43
C PRO A 77 -14.64 -14.14 -24.05
N GLU A 78 -15.38 -14.85 -24.90
CA GLU A 78 -15.61 -16.31 -24.72
C GLU A 78 -14.32 -17.13 -24.84
N SER A 79 -13.35 -16.62 -25.60
CA SER A 79 -12.01 -17.20 -25.79
C SER A 79 -11.04 -16.90 -24.65
N ALA A 80 -11.45 -16.13 -23.65
CA ALA A 80 -10.57 -15.68 -22.58
C ALA A 80 -10.01 -16.86 -21.78
N ARG A 81 -8.67 -16.93 -21.69
CA ARG A 81 -7.97 -17.83 -20.78
C ARG A 81 -7.24 -17.00 -19.75
N VAL A 82 -7.74 -17.01 -18.51
CA VAL A 82 -7.08 -16.33 -17.39
C VAL A 82 -5.70 -16.97 -17.19
N VAL A 83 -4.66 -16.13 -17.21
CA VAL A 83 -3.28 -16.51 -16.93
C VAL A 83 -3.01 -16.30 -15.44
N THR A 84 -3.33 -15.11 -14.94
CA THR A 84 -3.27 -14.79 -13.51
C THR A 84 -4.28 -13.70 -13.17
N ALA A 85 -4.83 -13.75 -11.97
CA ALA A 85 -5.72 -12.72 -11.43
C ALA A 85 -5.61 -12.72 -9.91
N GLY A 86 -5.65 -11.54 -9.31
CA GLY A 86 -5.55 -11.41 -7.88
C GLY A 86 -5.76 -9.98 -7.41
N GLU A 87 -5.91 -9.85 -6.11
CA GLU A 87 -5.96 -8.55 -5.44
C GLU A 87 -4.94 -8.54 -4.31
N VAL A 88 -4.10 -7.51 -4.27
CA VAL A 88 -3.10 -7.26 -3.23
C VAL A 88 -3.63 -6.16 -2.33
N ARG A 89 -3.75 -6.36 -1.02
CA ARG A 89 -4.17 -5.31 -0.07
C ARG A 89 -3.06 -4.97 0.90
N LEU A 90 -2.90 -3.67 1.15
CA LEU A 90 -2.04 -3.14 2.21
C LEU A 90 -2.91 -2.84 3.44
N GLU A 91 -2.60 -3.44 4.59
CA GLU A 91 -3.44 -3.37 5.80
C GLU A 91 -3.62 -1.94 6.36
N PHE A 92 -2.72 -1.02 6.02
CA PHE A 92 -2.83 0.39 6.37
C PHE A 92 -3.36 1.17 5.18
N LEU A 93 -4.66 1.51 5.21
CA LEU A 93 -5.39 2.54 4.43
C LEU A 93 -6.52 2.04 3.51
N GLY A 94 -6.71 0.74 3.32
CA GLY A 94 -7.70 0.25 2.34
C GLY A 94 -7.15 0.18 0.91
N ASP A 95 -5.98 0.76 0.69
CA ASP A 95 -5.28 0.71 -0.59
C ASP A 95 -4.95 -0.75 -0.98
N GLY A 96 -5.30 -1.10 -2.21
CA GLY A 96 -4.99 -2.39 -2.79
C GLY A 96 -4.95 -2.36 -4.31
N GLU A 97 -4.27 -3.33 -4.92
CA GLU A 97 -4.16 -3.47 -6.36
C GLU A 97 -4.89 -4.73 -6.82
N TYR A 98 -5.92 -4.54 -7.63
CA TYR A 98 -6.48 -5.58 -8.48
C TYR A 98 -5.63 -5.73 -9.73
N TYR A 99 -5.26 -6.97 -10.09
CA TYR A 99 -4.63 -7.28 -11.36
C TYR A 99 -5.30 -8.47 -12.05
N LEU A 100 -5.29 -8.43 -13.37
CA LEU A 100 -5.82 -9.47 -14.24
C LEU A 100 -5.00 -9.53 -15.52
N VAL A 101 -4.51 -10.73 -15.84
CA VAL A 101 -3.88 -11.02 -17.11
C VAL A 101 -4.54 -12.25 -17.73
N PHE A 102 -4.95 -12.12 -18.98
CA PHE A 102 -5.58 -13.20 -19.73
C PHE A 102 -5.18 -13.16 -21.20
N ASP A 103 -5.17 -14.33 -21.82
CA ASP A 103 -5.03 -14.49 -23.25
C ASP A 103 -6.40 -14.48 -23.92
N THR A 104 -6.48 -13.95 -25.14
CA THR A 104 -7.69 -13.92 -25.96
C THR A 104 -7.34 -14.15 -27.43
N ASP A 105 -8.31 -14.10 -28.33
CA ASP A 105 -8.07 -14.19 -29.77
C ASP A 105 -7.72 -12.81 -30.39
N ALA A 106 -6.98 -12.85 -31.51
CA ALA A 106 -6.54 -11.64 -32.22
C ALA A 106 -7.71 -10.79 -32.74
N ASP A 107 -8.83 -11.43 -33.12
CA ASP A 107 -10.01 -10.71 -33.64
C ASP A 107 -10.68 -9.89 -32.52
N THR A 108 -10.68 -10.39 -31.29
CA THR A 108 -11.14 -9.66 -30.11
C THR A 108 -10.29 -8.43 -29.84
N LEU A 109 -8.95 -8.55 -29.85
CA LEU A 109 -8.07 -7.40 -29.68
C LEU A 109 -8.26 -6.37 -30.80
N ALA A 110 -8.31 -6.83 -32.06
CA ALA A 110 -8.52 -5.96 -33.21
C ALA A 110 -9.85 -5.19 -33.11
N ARG A 111 -10.92 -5.82 -32.60
CA ARG A 111 -12.20 -5.15 -32.35
C ARG A 111 -12.10 -4.10 -31.25
N TRP A 112 -11.48 -4.40 -30.11
CA TRP A 112 -11.32 -3.41 -29.02
C TRP A 112 -10.45 -2.22 -29.43
N LEU A 113 -9.44 -2.43 -30.26
CA LEU A 113 -8.61 -1.37 -30.82
C LEU A 113 -9.38 -0.39 -31.73
N GLN A 114 -10.53 -0.81 -32.26
CA GLN A 114 -11.42 0.03 -33.06
C GLN A 114 -12.55 0.67 -32.25
N GLN A 115 -12.73 0.25 -30.99
CA GLN A 115 -13.74 0.79 -30.09
C GLN A 115 -13.22 2.03 -29.36
N LEU A 116 -14.15 2.77 -28.75
CA LEU A 116 -13.79 3.81 -27.79
C LEU A 116 -13.04 3.17 -26.63
N VAL A 117 -11.93 3.80 -26.24
CA VAL A 117 -11.17 3.40 -25.06
C VAL A 117 -11.99 3.61 -23.79
N PRO A 118 -11.73 2.81 -22.73
CA PRO A 118 -12.37 2.99 -21.44
C PRO A 118 -12.08 4.36 -20.81
N TRP A 119 -12.83 4.66 -19.75
CA TRP A 119 -12.57 5.78 -18.82
C TRP A 119 -12.63 7.18 -19.44
N ASN A 120 -13.45 7.35 -20.48
CA ASN A 120 -13.61 8.61 -21.22
C ASN A 120 -12.30 9.15 -21.80
N GLN A 121 -11.32 8.27 -22.06
CA GLN A 121 -10.13 8.65 -22.80
C GLN A 121 -10.48 8.81 -24.29
N SER A 122 -9.70 9.60 -25.02
CA SER A 122 -10.00 9.90 -26.42
C SER A 122 -9.52 8.81 -27.38
N THR A 123 -8.35 8.22 -27.10
CA THR A 123 -7.69 7.25 -27.98
C THR A 123 -6.81 6.28 -27.19
N TRP A 124 -6.49 5.15 -27.81
CA TRP A 124 -5.39 4.29 -27.37
C TRP A 124 -4.06 5.05 -27.48
N GLN A 125 -3.20 4.88 -26.48
CA GLN A 125 -1.79 5.26 -26.55
C GLN A 125 -0.99 4.12 -27.16
N GLU A 126 0.09 4.46 -27.86
CA GLU A 126 1.03 3.49 -28.42
C GLU A 126 2.21 3.34 -27.47
N GLY A 127 2.69 2.11 -27.29
CA GLY A 127 3.86 1.84 -26.47
C GLY A 127 5.15 2.44 -27.05
N PRO A 128 6.24 2.49 -26.26
CA PRO A 128 6.37 1.97 -24.89
C PRO A 128 5.51 2.73 -23.86
N VAL A 129 5.12 2.05 -22.79
CA VAL A 129 4.41 2.67 -21.66
C VAL A 129 5.37 3.61 -20.93
N SER A 130 4.91 4.83 -20.63
CA SER A 130 5.71 5.82 -19.87
C SER A 130 6.19 5.24 -18.53
N GLU A 131 7.47 5.38 -18.21
CA GLU A 131 8.11 4.84 -17.00
C GLU A 131 7.48 5.30 -15.68
N GLU A 132 6.71 6.40 -15.69
CA GLU A 132 5.98 6.88 -14.50
C GLU A 132 4.81 5.97 -14.13
N ILE A 133 4.21 5.27 -15.10
CA ILE A 133 3.00 4.46 -14.88
C ILE A 133 3.36 3.14 -14.19
N PRO A 134 4.28 2.30 -14.70
CA PRO A 134 4.59 0.99 -14.14
C PRO A 134 5.10 1.02 -12.70
N ARG A 135 5.69 2.12 -12.26
CA ARG A 135 6.18 2.28 -10.86
C ARG A 135 5.10 2.04 -9.81
N TYR A 136 3.83 2.11 -10.22
CA TYR A 136 2.68 1.98 -9.35
C TYR A 136 1.78 0.81 -9.75
N PHE A 137 2.24 -0.21 -10.48
CA PHE A 137 1.42 -1.39 -10.79
C PHE A 137 2.23 -2.70 -10.77
N GLY A 138 1.63 -3.75 -10.21
CA GLY A 138 2.08 -5.13 -10.19
C GLY A 138 1.08 -6.08 -10.87
N PHE A 139 1.51 -6.76 -11.94
CA PHE A 139 0.74 -7.83 -12.58
C PHE A 139 0.99 -9.21 -11.93
N GLY A 140 0.98 -9.26 -10.60
CA GLY A 140 1.19 -10.50 -9.83
C GLY A 140 2.64 -10.98 -9.69
N VAL A 141 3.64 -10.15 -10.04
CA VAL A 141 5.07 -10.49 -9.94
C VAL A 141 5.77 -9.70 -8.84
N THR A 142 6.53 -10.44 -8.02
CA THR A 142 7.29 -9.93 -6.88
C THR A 142 8.48 -9.11 -7.34
N GLY A 143 8.44 -7.79 -7.17
CA GLY A 143 9.51 -6.87 -7.61
C GLY A 143 9.08 -5.40 -7.66
N MET A 144 7.78 -5.15 -7.77
CA MET A 144 7.12 -3.89 -7.36
C MET A 144 6.07 -4.25 -6.29
N SER A 145 6.59 -4.60 -5.12
CA SER A 145 5.91 -4.82 -3.84
C SER A 145 4.61 -5.64 -3.83
N ALA A 146 4.68 -6.96 -4.08
CA ALA A 146 4.13 -8.00 -3.18
C ALA A 146 4.50 -9.45 -3.63
N PRO A 147 4.68 -10.42 -2.70
CA PRO A 147 4.96 -11.85 -2.98
C PRO A 147 3.72 -12.69 -3.33
N SER A 148 3.68 -13.30 -4.52
CA SER A 148 2.54 -14.05 -5.08
C SER A 148 1.73 -14.90 -4.07
N ALA A 149 0.48 -14.52 -3.80
CA ALA A 149 -0.53 -15.47 -3.35
C ALA A 149 -1.78 -15.38 -4.24
N GLY A 150 -2.28 -16.55 -4.62
CA GLY A 150 -3.22 -16.75 -5.71
C GLY A 150 -2.69 -17.79 -6.69
N VAL A 151 -3.57 -18.65 -7.19
CA VAL A 151 -3.30 -19.89 -7.92
C VAL A 151 -2.05 -19.82 -8.80
N VAL A 152 -0.98 -20.51 -8.37
CA VAL A 152 0.15 -20.83 -9.23
C VAL A 152 -0.34 -21.87 -10.22
N THR A 153 -0.86 -21.41 -11.36
CA THR A 153 -0.77 -22.22 -12.57
C THR A 153 0.71 -22.30 -12.96
N GLU A 154 1.17 -23.41 -13.55
CA GLU A 154 2.58 -23.63 -13.90
C GLU A 154 3.18 -22.57 -14.85
N GLU A 155 2.40 -21.58 -15.30
CA GLU A 155 2.76 -20.46 -16.18
C GLU A 155 2.66 -19.10 -15.45
N ALA A 156 3.19 -19.02 -14.22
CA ALA A 156 3.31 -17.73 -13.52
C ALA A 156 4.01 -16.71 -14.44
N ILE A 157 3.40 -15.54 -14.61
CA ILE A 157 3.97 -14.45 -15.39
C ILE A 157 5.30 -14.04 -14.76
N GLY A 158 6.34 -13.88 -15.56
CA GLY A 158 7.64 -13.40 -15.10
C GLY A 158 7.81 -11.89 -15.30
N GLU A 159 8.76 -11.29 -14.57
CA GLU A 159 9.14 -9.87 -14.74
C GLU A 159 9.51 -9.55 -16.19
N GLU A 160 10.18 -10.48 -16.87
CA GLU A 160 10.57 -10.32 -18.28
C GLU A 160 9.35 -10.16 -19.20
N GLN A 161 8.26 -10.89 -18.95
CA GLN A 161 7.04 -10.80 -19.77
C GLN A 161 6.35 -9.46 -19.54
N ILE A 162 6.30 -8.98 -18.29
CA ILE A 162 5.78 -7.64 -17.97
C ILE A 162 6.64 -6.58 -18.67
N GLN A 163 7.96 -6.66 -18.52
CA GLN A 163 8.88 -5.70 -19.12
C GLN A 163 8.77 -5.70 -20.65
N GLN A 164 8.59 -6.86 -21.28
CA GLN A 164 8.34 -6.97 -22.72
C GLN A 164 7.04 -6.28 -23.13
N ALA A 165 5.94 -6.49 -22.40
CA ALA A 165 4.67 -5.83 -22.68
C ALA A 165 4.77 -4.30 -22.52
N LEU A 166 5.44 -3.81 -21.48
CA LEU A 166 5.62 -2.39 -21.21
C LEU A 166 6.57 -1.70 -22.20
N SER A 167 7.64 -2.39 -22.62
CA SER A 167 8.66 -1.83 -23.52
C SER A 167 8.34 -1.98 -25.01
N SER A 168 7.30 -2.75 -25.37
CA SER A 168 6.95 -3.02 -26.76
C SER A 168 6.28 -1.80 -27.43
N PRO A 169 6.72 -1.41 -28.65
CA PRO A 169 6.05 -0.38 -29.46
C PRO A 169 4.72 -0.85 -30.06
N GLU A 170 4.48 -2.16 -30.09
CA GLU A 170 3.24 -2.75 -30.60
C GLU A 170 2.14 -2.77 -29.55
N THR A 171 2.49 -2.60 -28.27
CA THR A 171 1.52 -2.49 -27.18
C THR A 171 0.62 -1.28 -27.40
N ARG A 172 -0.66 -1.47 -27.14
CA ARG A 172 -1.65 -0.38 -27.11
C ARG A 172 -2.20 -0.31 -25.72
N TYR A 173 -2.16 0.86 -25.12
CA TYR A 173 -2.57 1.00 -23.73
C TYR A 173 -3.43 2.23 -23.51
N VAL A 174 -4.16 2.20 -22.42
CA VAL A 174 -4.87 3.34 -21.87
C VAL A 174 -4.66 3.30 -20.37
N ALA A 175 -4.41 4.46 -19.79
CA ALA A 175 -4.18 4.58 -18.37
C ALA A 175 -4.92 5.83 -17.86
N ARG A 176 -5.48 5.73 -16.66
CA ARG A 176 -6.11 6.85 -15.95
C ARG A 176 -5.54 6.94 -14.55
N GLN A 177 -4.94 8.09 -14.24
CA GLN A 177 -4.63 8.48 -12.87
C GLN A 177 -5.91 8.97 -12.16
N ARG A 178 -6.08 8.66 -10.87
CA ARG A 178 -7.18 9.22 -10.06
C ARG A 178 -6.75 10.40 -9.16
N GLY A 179 -5.47 10.54 -8.81
CA GLY A 179 -4.93 11.67 -8.02
C GLY A 179 -4.66 12.95 -8.83
N GLN A 180 -4.40 14.09 -8.15
CA GLN A 180 -4.19 15.39 -8.81
C GLN A 180 -2.75 15.69 -9.26
N ASP A 181 -1.73 15.12 -8.60
CA ASP A 181 -0.36 15.68 -8.70
C ASP A 181 0.73 14.71 -9.20
N SER A 182 0.49 13.40 -9.18
CA SER A 182 1.42 12.38 -9.69
C SER A 182 0.72 11.04 -9.88
N TRP A 183 1.22 10.20 -10.79
CA TRP A 183 0.74 8.82 -10.96
C TRP A 183 0.72 8.13 -9.60
N ASN A 184 -0.47 7.96 -9.05
CA ASN A 184 -0.73 7.31 -7.78
C ASN A 184 -2.18 6.86 -7.80
N ASN A 185 -2.42 5.62 -7.37
CA ASN A 185 -3.75 4.97 -7.32
C ASN A 185 -4.54 5.10 -8.63
N GLY A 186 -3.96 4.61 -9.73
CA GLY A 186 -4.54 4.66 -11.07
C GLY A 186 -5.12 3.33 -11.56
N GLU A 187 -5.42 3.29 -12.84
CA GLU A 187 -5.78 2.07 -13.57
C GLU A 187 -5.15 2.09 -14.97
N ILE A 188 -4.71 0.93 -15.42
CA ILE A 188 -4.08 0.73 -16.73
C ILE A 188 -4.62 -0.53 -17.39
N LEU A 189 -4.94 -0.42 -18.68
CA LEU A 189 -5.30 -1.52 -19.55
C LEU A 189 -4.34 -1.53 -20.73
N LEU A 190 -3.64 -2.64 -20.93
CA LEU A 190 -2.75 -2.88 -22.04
C LEU A 190 -3.27 -4.05 -22.89
N LEU A 191 -3.26 -3.83 -24.19
CA LEU A 191 -3.46 -4.84 -25.21
C LEU A 191 -2.10 -5.12 -25.84
N ASP A 192 -1.68 -6.38 -25.80
CA ASP A 192 -0.48 -6.89 -26.44
C ASP A 192 -0.88 -7.79 -27.63
N PRO A 193 -1.04 -7.22 -28.85
CA PRO A 193 -1.45 -7.97 -30.03
C PRO A 193 -0.45 -9.05 -30.44
N ARG A 194 0.82 -8.91 -30.05
CA ARG A 194 1.87 -9.86 -30.45
C ARG A 194 1.72 -11.20 -29.75
N HIS A 195 1.28 -11.19 -28.50
CA HIS A 195 1.06 -12.40 -27.70
C HIS A 195 -0.43 -12.72 -27.49
N ASN A 196 -1.32 -11.92 -28.08
CA ASN A 196 -2.77 -11.95 -27.86
C ASN A 196 -3.14 -11.88 -26.37
N ARG A 197 -2.43 -11.03 -25.62
CA ARG A 197 -2.54 -10.94 -24.17
C ARG A 197 -3.08 -9.59 -23.74
N VAL A 198 -3.89 -9.61 -22.70
CA VAL A 198 -4.50 -8.43 -22.09
C VAL A 198 -3.99 -8.31 -20.67
N TRP A 199 -3.54 -7.12 -20.31
CA TRP A 199 -3.01 -6.80 -19.00
C TRP A 199 -3.87 -5.69 -18.41
N TYR A 200 -4.50 -5.96 -17.29
CA TYR A 200 -5.32 -4.99 -16.58
C TYR A 200 -4.85 -4.89 -15.14
N SER A 201 -4.64 -3.67 -14.69
CA SER A 201 -4.39 -3.38 -13.29
C SER A 201 -5.14 -2.13 -12.85
N ARG A 202 -5.57 -2.13 -11.60
CA ARG A 202 -6.29 -1.03 -10.97
C ARG A 202 -6.01 -1.00 -9.47
N TRP A 203 -5.79 0.19 -8.95
CA TRP A 203 -5.83 0.44 -7.51
C TRP A 203 -7.24 0.72 -7.01
N ASP A 204 -7.57 0.06 -5.91
CA ASP A 204 -8.74 0.26 -5.06
C ASP A 204 -8.42 1.19 -3.89
N LEU A 205 -9.51 1.68 -3.27
CA LEU A 205 -9.58 2.73 -2.25
C LEU A 205 -9.36 2.19 -0.84
#